data_AF-A0A926N3N0-F1
#
_entry.id   AF-A0A926N3N0-F1
#
_cell.length_a   1.000
_cell.length_b   1.000
_cell.length_c   1.000
_cell.angle_alpha   90.00
_cell.angle_beta   90.00
_cell.angle_gamma   90.00
#
_symmetry.space_group_name_H-M   'P 1'
#
loop_
_entity.id
_entity.type
_entity.pdbx_description
1 polymer ?
#
loop_
_entity_poly.entity_id
_entity_poly.type
_entity_poly.pdbx_seq_one_letter_code
_entity_poly.pdbx_strand_id
1 'polypeptide(L)' 'MKKVILGATGSIGSSLAKKLVESGNQVHLVGREEASLSSLASELNSTFTTCNVL' A
#
# COMPACT_ATOMS: atom_id res chain seq x y z
N MET A 1 0.52 11.72 10.23
CA MET A 1 0.62 10.36 10.80
C MET A 1 0.54 9.33 9.67
N LYS A 2 1.51 8.42 9.57
CA LYS A 2 1.60 7.42 8.50
C LYS A 2 0.68 6.22 8.79
N LYS A 3 -0.06 5.75 7.79
CA LYS A 3 -1.04 4.65 7.90
C LYS A 3 -0.47 3.38 7.27
N VAL A 4 -0.65 2.22 7.91
CA VAL A 4 -0.18 0.93 7.36
C VAL A 4 -1.37 0.19 6.76
N ILE A 5 -1.21 -0.32 5.54
CA ILE A 5 -2.26 -1.06 4.82
C ILE A 5 -1.76 -2.50 4.61
N LEU A 6 -2.36 -3.45 5.32
CA LEU A 6 -2.16 -4.88 5.07
C LEU A 6 -3.05 -5.33 3.91
N GLY A 7 -2.53 -6.21 3.06
CA GLY A 7 -3.23 -6.60 1.83
C GLY A 7 -3.34 -5.46 0.83
N ALA A 8 -2.33 -4.59 0.77
CA ALA A 8 -2.34 -3.35 -0.02
C ALA A 8 -2.55 -3.57 -1.53
N THR A 9 -2.17 -4.74 -2.06
CA THR A 9 -2.36 -5.08 -3.47
C THR A 9 -3.73 -5.69 -3.79
N GLY A 10 -4.55 -5.98 -2.77
CA GLY A 10 -5.93 -6.40 -2.97
C GLY A 10 -6.83 -5.25 -3.41
N SER A 11 -8.03 -5.56 -3.89
CA SER A 11 -8.98 -4.58 -4.43
C SER A 11 -9.32 -3.47 -3.42
N ILE A 12 -9.60 -3.87 -2.17
CA ILE A 12 -9.95 -2.96 -1.08
C ILE A 12 -8.71 -2.18 -0.61
N GLY A 13 -7.60 -2.87 -0.38
CA GLY A 13 -6.37 -2.26 0.12
C GLY A 13 -5.82 -1.17 -0.81
N SER A 14 -5.79 -1.46 -2.11
CA SER A 14 -5.30 -0.53 -3.13
C SER A 14 -6.21 0.69 -3.27
N SER A 15 -7.53 0.49 -3.32
CA SER A 15 -8.51 1.58 -3.38
C SER A 15 -8.45 2.48 -2.14
N LEU A 16 -8.31 1.88 -0.95
CA LEU A 16 -8.17 2.62 0.30
C LEU A 16 -6.86 3.42 0.34
N ALA A 17 -5.74 2.80 -0.07
CA ALA A 17 -4.44 3.47 -0.12
C ALA A 17 -4.46 4.70 -1.03
N LYS A 18 -5.03 4.57 -2.24
CA LYS A 18 -5.21 5.68 -3.20
C LYS A 18 -6.00 6.83 -2.59
N LYS A 19 -7.19 6.56 -2.05
CA LYS A 19 -8.04 7.57 -1.39
C LYS A 19 -7.37 8.28 -0.22
N LEU A 20 -6.58 7.54 0.57
CA LEU A 20 -5.84 8.12 1.69
C LEU A 20 -4.76 9.09 1.21
N VAL A 21 -4.00 8.72 0.18
CA VAL A 21 -2.96 9.55 -0.43
C VAL A 21 -3.57 10.79 -1.09
N GLU A 22 -4.66 10.63 -1.84
CA GLU A 22 -5.44 11.75 -2.41
C GLU A 22 -5.93 12.72 -1.33
N SER A 23 -6.26 12.21 -0.14
CA SER A 23 -6.65 13.02 1.02
C SER A 23 -5.47 13.62 1.79
N GLY A 24 -4.25 13.60 1.23
CA GLY A 24 -3.04 14.17 1.81
C GLY A 24 -2.35 13.29 2.88
N ASN A 25 -2.72 12.02 3.00
CA ASN A 25 -2.11 11.12 3.97
C ASN A 25 -0.91 10.36 3.40
N GLN A 26 0.01 9.99 4.29
CA GLN A 26 1.08 9.05 3.95
C GLN A 26 0.67 7.62 4.30
N VAL A 27 1.02 6.68 3.42
CA VAL A 27 0.77 5.25 3.61
C VAL A 27 2.07 4.43 3.59
N HIS A 28 2.02 3.26 4.20
CA HIS A 28 2.99 2.18 4.04
C HIS A 28 2.25 0.92 3.62
N LEU A 29 2.69 0.30 2.54
CA LEU A 29 1.98 -0.80 1.89
C LEU A 29 2.58 -2.14 2.32
N VAL A 30 1.74 -3.08 2.74
CA VAL A 30 2.17 -4.43 3.12
C VAL A 30 1.40 -5.45 2.28
N GLY A 31 2.13 -6.36 1.63
CA GLY A 31 1.57 -7.37 0.74
C GLY A 31 2.55 -8.51 0.48
N ARG A 32 2.12 -9.53 -0.26
CA ARG A 32 2.93 -10.74 -0.51
C ARG A 32 3.83 -10.64 -1.73
N GLU A 33 3.27 -10.09 -2.80
CA GLU A 33 3.91 -10.10 -4.12
C GLU A 33 4.63 -8.77 -4.34
N GLU A 34 5.95 -8.84 -4.47
CA GLU A 34 6.84 -7.68 -4.49
C GLU A 34 6.64 -6.81 -5.73
N ALA A 35 6.43 -7.40 -6.90
CA ALA A 35 6.29 -6.64 -8.14
C ALA A 35 5.04 -5.75 -8.11
N SER A 36 3.91 -6.33 -7.71
CA SER A 36 2.63 -5.62 -7.57
C SER A 36 2.70 -4.55 -6.48
N LEU A 37 3.39 -4.86 -5.37
CA LEU A 37 3.48 -3.98 -4.22
C LEU A 37 4.43 -2.80 -4.47
N SER A 38 5.58 -3.02 -5.09
CA SER A 38 6.54 -1.98 -5.46
C SER A 38 6.01 -1.06 -6.55
N SER A 39 5.24 -1.60 -7.52
CA SER A 39 4.54 -0.80 -8.53
C SER A 39 3.54 0.15 -7.88
N LEU A 40 2.69 -0.36 -6.98
CA LEU A 40 1.72 0.49 -6.25
C LEU A 40 2.42 1.49 -5.32
N ALA A 41 3.52 1.09 -4.68
CA ALA A 41 4.30 1.97 -3.81
C ALA A 41 4.89 3.14 -4.59
N SER A 42 5.41 2.88 -5.79
CA SER A 42 5.96 3.89 -6.70
C SER A 42 4.87 4.85 -7.20
N GLU A 43 3.71 4.32 -7.60
CA GLU A 43 2.54 5.14 -7.97
C GLU A 43 2.14 6.12 -6.85
N LEU A 44 2.15 5.63 -5.61
CA LEU A 44 1.70 6.39 -4.43
C LEU A 44 2.79 7.18 -3.72
N ASN A 45 4.03 7.20 -4.24
CA ASN A 45 5.21 7.75 -3.54
C ASN A 45 5.29 7.29 -2.07
N SER A 46 5.12 5.99 -1.86
CA SER A 46 5.04 5.36 -0.55
C SER A 46 6.10 4.30 -0.33
N THR A 47 6.22 3.84 0.91
CA THR A 47 7.15 2.77 1.29
C THR A 47 6.39 1.45 1.37
N PHE A 48 7.08 0.32 1.19
CA PHE A 48 6.44 -0.98 1.28
C PHE A 48 7.28 -2.02 2.02
N THR A 49 6.62 -3.08 2.48
CA THR A 49 7.23 -4.28 3.07
C THR A 49 6.54 -5.53 2.52
N THR A 50 7.32 -6.49 2.05
CA THR A 50 6.79 -7.81 1.71
C THR A 50 6.54 -8.61 2.98
N CYS A 51 5.37 -9.22 3.12
CA CYS A 51 5.00 -9.99 4.29
C CYS A 51 3.95 -11.04 3.93
N ASN A 52 4.11 -12.26 4.43
CA ASN A 52 3.02 -13.23 4.48
C ASN A 52 2.27 -13.08 5.81
N VAL A 53 1.01 -12.66 5.74
CA VAL A 53 0.15 -12.35 6.90
C VAL A 53 -0.87 -13.45 7.21
N LEU A 54 -0.90 -14.54 6.44
CA LEU A 54 -1.67 -15.76 6.71
C LEU A 54 -0.74 -16.97 6.89
#